data_AF-A0A1A6FKW8-F1
#
_entry.id   AF-A0A1A6FKW8-F1
#
_cell.length_a   1.000
_cell.length_b   1.000
_cell.length_c   1.000
_cell.angle_alpha   90.00
_cell.angle_beta   90.00
_cell.angle_gamma   90.00
#
_symmetry.space_group_name_H-M   'P 1'
#
loop_
_entity.id
_entity.type
_entity.pdbx_description
1 polymer ?
#
loop_
_entity_poly.entity_id
_entity_poly.type
_entity_poly.pdbx_seq_one_letter_code
_entity_poly.pdbx_strand_id
1 'polypeptide(L)' 'MNKIVRPHYPAENLPEDLRREFAGARDVTITIETEQDDQRDRLALLEALFAARRPPFRTIEEINEDLRRDRDDWDR' A
#
# COMPACT_ATOMS: atom_id res chain seq x y z
N MET A 1 -0.61 13.14 -4.41
CA MET A 1 -1.54 12.79 -5.49
C MET A 1 -1.08 13.50 -6.76
N ASN A 2 -0.57 12.77 -7.75
CA ASN A 2 -0.14 13.37 -9.03
C ASN A 2 -1.10 12.91 -10.13
N LYS A 3 -1.73 13.87 -10.80
CA LYS A 3 -2.66 13.64 -11.91
C LYS A 3 -2.07 14.20 -13.18
N ILE A 4 -1.89 13.35 -14.19
CA ILE A 4 -1.44 13.76 -15.51
C ILE A 4 -2.56 13.50 -16.50
N VAL A 5 -3.07 14.58 -17.08
CA VAL A 5 -4.08 14.51 -18.15
C VAL A 5 -3.38 14.82 -19.47
N ARG A 6 -3.45 13.88 -20.41
CA ARG A 6 -2.93 14.05 -21.77
C ARG A 6 -4.10 14.05 -22.76
N PRO A 7 -4.57 15.23 -23.20
CA PRO A 7 -5.57 15.32 -24.26
C PRO A 7 -4.96 14.95 -25.61
N HIS A 8 -5.79 14.44 -26.52
CA HIS A 8 -5.41 14.10 -27.90
C HIS A 8 -4.25 13.11 -28.05
N TYR A 9 -4.20 12.09 -27.18
CA TYR A 9 -3.23 11.01 -27.31
C TYR A 9 -3.60 10.12 -28.51
N PRO A 10 -2.65 9.79 -29.41
CA PRO A 10 -2.95 8.95 -30.57
C PRO A 10 -3.43 7.56 -30.15
N ALA A 11 -4.54 7.10 -30.72
CA ALA A 11 -5.08 5.77 -30.41
C ALA A 11 -4.12 4.62 -30.80
N GLU A 12 -3.25 4.85 -31.80
CA GLU A 12 -2.21 3.89 -32.22
C GLU A 12 -1.17 3.61 -31.14
N ASN A 13 -0.95 4.55 -30.21
CA ASN A 13 0.01 4.38 -29.12
C ASN A 13 -0.61 3.73 -27.88
N LEU A 14 -1.91 3.41 -27.90
CA LEU A 14 -2.55 2.66 -26.80
C LEU A 14 -2.07 1.21 -26.77
N PRO A 15 -1.97 0.60 -25.58
CA PRO A 15 -1.85 -0.86 -25.40
C PRO A 15 -2.92 -1.65 -26.17
N GLU A 16 -2.62 -2.89 -26.60
CA GLU A 16 -3.51 -3.66 -27.49
C GLU A 16 -4.90 -3.96 -26.91
N ASP A 17 -4.97 -4.19 -25.61
CA ASP A 17 -6.21 -4.42 -24.85
C ASP A 17 -7.14 -3.21 -24.94
N LEU A 18 -6.62 -2.01 -24.67
CA LEU A 18 -7.39 -0.76 -24.76
C LEU A 18 -7.64 -0.36 -26.23
N ARG A 19 -6.69 -0.61 -27.13
CA ARG A 19 -6.82 -0.25 -28.55
C ARG A 19 -8.00 -0.95 -29.22
N ARG A 20 -8.37 -2.16 -28.79
CA ARG A 20 -9.55 -2.89 -29.30
C ARG A 20 -10.86 -2.21 -28.89
N GLU A 21 -10.92 -1.67 -27.68
CA GLU A 21 -12.12 -0.98 -27.16
C GLU A 21 -12.31 0.41 -27.81
N PHE A 22 -11.22 1.06 -28.21
CA PHE A 22 -11.24 2.36 -28.88
C PHE A 22 -11.00 2.27 -30.41
N ALA A 23 -11.16 1.08 -31.00
CA ALA A 23 -10.97 0.86 -32.42
C ALA A 23 -11.94 1.72 -33.25
N GLY A 24 -11.41 2.78 -33.86
CA GLY A 24 -12.19 3.76 -34.65
C GLY A 24 -12.04 5.20 -34.15
N ALA A 25 -11.49 5.43 -32.97
CA ALA A 25 -11.12 6.77 -32.50
C ALA A 25 -9.75 7.17 -33.06
N ARG A 26 -9.62 8.42 -33.54
CA ARG A 26 -8.33 8.99 -33.96
C ARG A 26 -7.47 9.39 -32.77
N ASP A 27 -8.10 10.08 -31.82
CA ASP A 27 -7.46 10.63 -30.63
C ASP A 27 -8.26 10.26 -29.37
N VAL A 28 -7.56 9.98 -28.28
CA VAL A 28 -8.15 9.66 -26.97
C VAL A 28 -7.58 10.56 -25.87
N THR A 29 -8.30 10.69 -24.76
CA THR A 29 -7.78 11.41 -23.57
C THR A 29 -7.33 10.39 -22.54
N ILE A 30 -6.04 10.40 -22.21
CA ILE A 30 -5.49 9.52 -21.16
C ILE A 30 -5.39 10.30 -19.86
N THR A 31 -5.96 9.74 -18.80
CA THR A 31 -5.75 10.19 -17.43
C THR A 31 -4.90 9.15 -16.71
N ILE A 32 -3.70 9.54 -16.29
CA ILE A 32 -2.82 8.70 -15.47
C ILE A 32 -2.94 9.20 -14.04
N GLU A 33 -3.49 8.34 -13.18
CA GLU A 33 -3.58 8.56 -11.74
C GLU A 33 -2.61 7.58 -11.06
N THR A 34 -1.64 8.11 -10.33
CA THR A 34 -0.73 7.29 -9.53
C THR A 34 -1.20 7.36 -8.10
N GLU A 35 -1.66 6.23 -7.57
CA GLU A 35 -1.83 6.06 -6.12
C GLU A 35 -0.47 6.35 -5.48
N GLN A 36 -0.43 7.28 -4.53
CA GLN A 36 0.79 7.44 -3.75
C GLN A 36 1.00 6.15 -2.99
N ASP A 37 2.17 5.55 -3.14
CA ASP A 37 2.54 4.39 -2.36
C ASP A 37 2.62 4.84 -0.89
N ASP A 38 1.54 4.56 -0.14
CA ASP A 38 1.37 4.89 1.29
C ASP A 38 2.45 4.25 2.18
N GLN A 39 3.40 3.50 1.61
CA GLN A 39 4.57 2.98 2.31
C GLN A 39 5.29 4.05 3.12
N ARG A 40 5.42 5.27 2.60
CA ARG A 40 6.06 6.37 3.33
C ARG A 40 5.27 6.77 4.58
N ASP A 41 3.94 6.80 4.47
CA ASP A 41 3.05 7.15 5.57
C ASP A 41 2.95 6.02 6.61
N ARG A 42 3.02 4.76 6.16
CA ARG A 42 3.09 3.58 7.05
C ARG A 42 4.38 3.56 7.86
N LEU A 43 5.53 3.88 7.27
CA LEU A 43 6.80 3.94 7.98
C LEU A 43 6.79 5.05 9.05
N ALA A 44 6.27 6.23 8.72
CA ALA A 44 6.11 7.33 9.67
C ALA A 44 5.18 6.95 10.85
N LEU A 45 4.10 6.20 10.58
CA LEU A 45 3.20 5.69 11.62
C LEU A 45 3.91 4.69 12.56
N LEU A 46 4.73 3.78 12.02
CA LEU A 46 5.48 2.82 12.82
C LEU A 46 6.51 3.52 13.72
N GLU A 47 7.24 4.50 13.20
CA GLU A 47 8.18 5.31 13.99
C GLU A 47 7.49 6.04 15.14
N ALA A 48 6.31 6.63 14.89
CA ALA A 48 5.51 7.28 15.93
C ALA A 48 5.05 6.30 17.03
N LEU A 49 4.65 5.08 16.66
CA LEU A 49 4.27 4.03 17.61
C LEU A 49 5.44 3.60 18.49
N PHE A 50 6.63 3.42 17.92
CA PHE A 50 7.83 3.07 18.69
C PHE A 50 8.28 4.22 19.60
N ALA A 51 8.21 5.47 19.14
CA ALA A 51 8.53 6.64 19.96
C ALA A 51 7.58 6.83 21.14
N ALA A 52 6.31 6.42 21.00
CA ALA A 52 5.32 6.47 22.08
C ALA A 52 5.54 5.41 23.17
N ARG A 53 6.38 4.38 22.92
CA ARG A 53 6.64 3.30 23.87
C ARG A 53 7.45 3.83 25.07
N ARG A 54 6.88 3.77 26.27
CA ARG A 54 7.54 4.20 27.51
C ARG A 54 8.01 3.01 28.36
N PRO A 55 9.19 3.12 29.01
CA PRO A 55 9.66 2.10 29.95
C PRO A 55 8.81 2.06 31.24
N PRO A 56 8.87 0.95 32.00
CA PRO A 56 9.71 -0.22 31.77
C PRO A 56 9.15 -1.11 30.65
N PHE A 57 10.06 -1.68 29.86
CA PHE A 57 9.68 -2.69 28.88
C PHE A 57 9.59 -4.06 29.54
N ARG A 58 8.70 -4.92 29.05
CA ARG A 58 8.63 -6.31 29.48
C ARG A 58 9.96 -7.02 29.30
N THR A 59 10.31 -7.88 30.25
CA THR A 59 11.51 -8.73 30.15
C THR A 59 11.26 -9.89 29.20
N ILE A 60 12.35 -10.56 28.81
CA ILE A 60 12.28 -11.77 27.98
C ILE A 60 11.53 -12.88 28.73
N GLU A 61 11.72 -12.96 30.05
CA GLU A 61 11.08 -13.94 30.92
C GLU A 61 9.56 -13.76 30.96
N GLU A 62 9.09 -12.52 31.13
CA GLU A 62 7.66 -12.19 31.13
C GLU A 62 7.01 -12.53 29.78
N ILE A 63 7.66 -12.18 28.68
CA ILE A 63 7.16 -12.48 27.33
C ILE A 63 7.10 -13.99 27.10
N ASN A 64 8.11 -14.74 27.54
CA ASN A 64 8.14 -16.20 27.42
C ASN A 64 7.06 -16.88 28.26
N GLU A 65 6.75 -16.35 29.45
CA GLU A 65 5.68 -16.88 30.28
C GLU A 65 4.30 -16.66 29.64
N ASP A 66 4.03 -15.45 29.14
CA ASP A 66 2.80 -15.12 28.42
C ASP A 66 2.62 -16.03 27.20
N LEU A 67 3.67 -16.21 26.39
CA LEU A 67 3.60 -17.05 25.19
C LEU A 67 3.33 -18.53 25.52
N ARG A 68 3.91 -19.05 26.61
CA ARG A 68 3.63 -20.42 27.06
C ARG A 68 2.18 -20.56 27.50
N ARG A 69 1.66 -19.59 28.26
CA ARG A 69 0.26 -19.56 28.68
C ARG A 69 -0.69 -19.60 27.49
N ASP A 70 -0.46 -18.72 26.52
CA ASP A 70 -1.29 -18.64 25.30
C ASP A 70 -1.26 -19.96 24.52
N ARG A 71 -0.08 -20.59 24.39
CA ARG A 71 0.05 -21.91 23.74
C ARG A 71 -0.73 -22.98 24.50
N ASP A 72 -0.55 -23.06 25.81
CA ASP A 72 -1.17 -24.10 26.62
C ASP A 72 -2.71 -23.93 26.65
N ASP A 73 -3.21 -22.70 26.50
CA ASP A 73 -4.64 -22.40 26.32
C ASP A 73 -5.18 -22.82 24.94
N TRP A 74 -4.34 -22.92 23.91
CA TRP A 74 -4.75 -23.36 22.56
C TRP A 74 -4.89 -24.88 22.44
N ASP A 75 -4.21 -25.66 23.29
CA ASP A 75 -4.28 -27.12 23.33
C ASP A 75 -5.51 -27.65 24.11
N ARG A 76 -6.43 -26.76 24.51
CA ARG A 76 -7.62 -27.03 25.32
C ARG A 76 -8.91 -27.04 24.51
#